data_AF-A0A8S9QQW7-F1
#
_entry.id   AF-A0A8S9QQW7-F1
#
_cell.length_a   1.000
_cell.length_b   1.000
_cell.length_c   1.000
_cell.angle_alpha   90.00
_cell.angle_beta   90.00
_cell.angle_gamma   90.00
#
_symmetry.space_group_name_H-M   'P 1'
#
loop_
_entity.id
_entity.type
_entity.pdbx_description
1 polymer ?
#
loop_
_entity_poly.entity_id
_entity_poly.type
_entity_poly.pdbx_seq_one_letter_code
_entity_poly.pdbx_strand_id
1 'polypeptide(L)'
;MDSSNGQQEPFRTRSFSRESSLASSLSLSRSLPLFISTNDVDDSESVSEAGDIGDRSLRRRHSSGRSNRLFSSEDLLEQGVTDDTSRQEQGSVIKPLPEHMTTSPLPTKSLLNNPVKKEGPVLPKSLEYISCLIHLAVFGILGAITRYLLQKLFGPSVARVTSDGSILYLDLPSNMVGSFLMGWFGVVFKADITRVSEFLAIGLSTGYLGSLTTFSGWNQKMLDLSADGKWLYAVLGFLLGLFLASYSIILGVETAKGFRWLLQRRASSSKEERNSCLLEVNTFKSHIVSMTLMLLLLVALLAVSATQLVKEFDKGTSEAQLWLGCLVAAPGVWLRWFLARLNGRGLGKDGQYLRWVPFGTVIANVAAASAMAALATLKKSVDTTTCNTVASSIQFGLLGCLSTVSTFMAEFSAMRESDYPWRAYAYASFTIAVSFAIGTVIYSVPVWVVGFS
;
A
#
# COMPACT_ATOMS: atom_id res chain seq x y z
N MET A 1 -32.47 -33.01 -65.41
CA MET A 1 -31.10 -32.46 -65.53
C MET A 1 -31.11 -31.01 -65.06
N ASP A 2 -31.60 -30.68 -63.87
CA ASP A 2 -31.10 -31.02 -62.50
C ASP A 2 -30.16 -29.89 -62.03
N SER A 3 -30.40 -29.14 -60.94
CA SER A 3 -31.29 -29.37 -59.79
C SER A 3 -31.77 -28.10 -59.07
N SER A 4 -32.88 -28.25 -58.33
CA SER A 4 -33.31 -27.52 -57.12
C SER A 4 -33.84 -26.07 -57.21
N ASN A 5 -35.19 -25.98 -57.22
CA ASN A 5 -35.98 -24.92 -56.56
C ASN A 5 -35.73 -24.92 -55.02
N GLY A 6 -36.22 -23.97 -54.20
CA GLY A 6 -37.14 -22.85 -54.43
C GLY A 6 -37.23 -21.91 -53.21
N GLN A 7 -38.07 -20.88 -53.28
CA GLN A 7 -38.08 -19.69 -52.39
C GLN A 7 -39.05 -19.72 -51.18
N GLN A 8 -38.75 -18.87 -50.19
CA GLN A 8 -39.65 -18.00 -49.37
C GLN A 8 -40.86 -18.58 -48.58
N GLU A 9 -40.83 -18.35 -47.25
CA GLU A 9 -41.85 -17.70 -46.33
C GLU A 9 -43.38 -18.00 -46.42
N PRO A 10 -44.27 -17.62 -45.45
CA PRO A 10 -44.12 -17.05 -44.09
C PRO A 10 -45.09 -17.62 -42.96
N PHE A 11 -45.06 -16.99 -41.76
CA PHE A 11 -46.17 -16.66 -40.81
C PHE A 11 -46.98 -17.68 -39.92
N ARG A 12 -47.06 -17.30 -38.61
CA ARG A 12 -48.21 -17.30 -37.63
C ARG A 12 -48.65 -18.52 -36.76
N THR A 13 -48.28 -18.43 -35.47
CA THR A 13 -49.12 -18.50 -34.21
C THR A 13 -49.98 -19.71 -33.74
N ARG A 14 -49.75 -20.03 -32.44
CA ARG A 14 -50.69 -20.43 -31.33
C ARG A 14 -51.25 -21.86 -31.22
N SER A 15 -50.94 -22.51 -30.08
CA SER A 15 -51.92 -23.09 -29.13
C SER A 15 -51.29 -23.29 -27.72
N PHE A 16 -52.12 -23.44 -26.68
CA PHE A 16 -51.75 -23.56 -25.26
C PHE A 16 -52.04 -24.96 -24.70
N SER A 17 -51.24 -25.45 -23.73
CA SER A 17 -51.72 -26.29 -22.60
C SER A 17 -50.70 -26.40 -21.46
N ARG A 18 -51.21 -26.49 -20.21
CA ARG A 18 -50.49 -26.82 -18.96
C ARG A 18 -50.03 -28.32 -18.98
N GLU A 19 -49.22 -28.89 -18.07
CA GLU A 19 -49.10 -28.63 -16.63
C GLU A 19 -47.80 -29.21 -15.98
N SER A 20 -47.40 -28.61 -14.85
CA SER A 20 -46.53 -29.08 -13.75
C SER A 20 -45.49 -30.22 -13.91
N SER A 21 -44.23 -29.91 -13.57
CA SER A 21 -43.44 -30.70 -12.59
C SER A 21 -42.38 -29.83 -11.89
N LEU A 22 -42.13 -30.07 -10.60
CA LEU A 22 -41.24 -29.24 -9.78
C LEU A 22 -39.75 -29.60 -9.94
N ALA A 23 -38.89 -28.58 -10.12
CA ALA A 23 -37.49 -28.62 -9.73
C ALA A 23 -37.03 -27.21 -9.30
N SER A 24 -36.46 -27.10 -8.10
CA SER A 24 -36.23 -25.83 -7.40
C SER A 24 -35.05 -25.01 -7.96
N SER A 25 -35.33 -23.81 -8.48
CA SER A 25 -34.31 -22.78 -8.73
C SER A 25 -33.95 -22.05 -7.44
N LEU A 26 -32.89 -22.48 -6.75
CA LEU A 26 -32.35 -21.79 -5.57
C LEU A 26 -31.60 -20.51 -5.99
N SER A 27 -32.34 -19.40 -6.10
CA SER A 27 -31.77 -18.05 -6.21
C SER A 27 -31.16 -17.63 -4.86
N LEU A 28 -29.88 -17.96 -4.62
CA LEU A 28 -29.19 -17.59 -3.39
C LEU A 28 -28.64 -16.15 -3.45
N SER A 29 -29.55 -15.17 -3.48
CA SER A 29 -29.24 -13.77 -3.18
C SER A 29 -28.79 -13.66 -1.73
N ARG A 30 -27.47 -13.67 -1.48
CA ARG A 30 -26.89 -13.56 -0.14
C ARG A 30 -26.40 -12.14 0.13
N SER A 31 -27.33 -11.28 0.49
CA SER A 31 -27.06 -9.96 1.09
C SER A 31 -26.17 -10.10 2.31
N LEU A 32 -24.97 -9.49 2.27
CA LEU A 32 -24.28 -9.07 3.49
C LEU A 32 -24.75 -7.65 3.85
N PRO A 33 -24.84 -7.31 5.15
CA PRO A 33 -25.04 -5.93 5.58
C PRO A 33 -23.71 -5.18 5.45
N LEU A 34 -23.38 -4.78 4.23
CA LEU A 34 -22.51 -3.62 4.05
C LEU A 34 -23.38 -2.40 4.37
N PHE A 35 -22.95 -1.57 5.32
CA PHE A 35 -23.52 -0.23 5.50
C PHE A 35 -23.11 0.60 4.28
N ILE A 36 -23.89 0.47 3.19
CA ILE A 36 -23.83 1.39 2.06
C ILE A 36 -24.58 2.64 2.52
N SER A 37 -23.83 3.59 3.10
CA SER A 37 -24.24 4.98 3.06
C SER A 37 -24.12 5.43 1.61
N THR A 38 -25.24 5.68 0.93
CA THR A 38 -25.24 6.31 -0.40
C THR A 38 -24.74 7.75 -0.30
N ASN A 39 -23.41 7.91 -0.38
CA ASN A 39 -22.71 9.19 -0.35
C ASN A 39 -21.56 9.16 -1.38
N ASP A 40 -21.72 9.85 -2.52
CA ASP A 40 -20.64 10.09 -3.51
C ASP A 40 -19.33 10.63 -2.92
N VAL A 41 -19.43 11.22 -1.71
CA VAL A 41 -18.31 11.76 -0.93
C VAL A 41 -17.43 10.64 -0.35
N ASP A 42 -18.02 9.55 0.17
CA ASP A 42 -17.31 8.52 0.94
C ASP A 42 -16.45 7.63 0.02
N ASP A 43 -17.02 7.20 -1.11
CA ASP A 43 -16.28 6.47 -2.15
C ASP A 43 -15.22 7.35 -2.83
N SER A 44 -15.45 8.66 -2.95
CA SER A 44 -14.44 9.59 -3.46
C SER A 44 -13.29 9.85 -2.49
N GLU A 45 -13.46 9.58 -1.19
CA GLU A 45 -12.38 9.63 -0.20
C GLU A 45 -11.59 8.33 -0.18
N SER A 46 -12.28 7.18 -0.19
CA SER A 46 -11.67 5.85 0.00
C SER A 46 -10.65 5.47 -1.09
N VAL A 47 -10.92 5.79 -2.36
CA VAL A 47 -10.04 5.44 -3.51
C VAL A 47 -8.62 6.00 -3.39
N SER A 48 -8.49 7.17 -2.77
CA SER A 48 -7.21 7.85 -2.57
C SER A 48 -6.39 7.26 -1.41
N GLU A 49 -7.04 6.53 -0.50
CA GLU A 49 -6.41 5.84 0.64
C GLU A 49 -6.11 4.35 0.36
N ALA A 50 -6.44 3.86 -0.84
CA ALA A 50 -6.24 2.46 -1.23
C ALA A 50 -4.76 2.01 -1.18
N GLY A 51 -3.85 2.94 -1.48
CA GLY A 51 -2.40 2.75 -1.41
C GLY A 51 -1.82 2.85 0.00
N ASP A 52 -0.78 3.67 0.13
CA ASP A 52 -0.18 4.06 1.41
C ASP A 52 -0.79 5.38 1.90
N ILE A 53 -0.93 5.51 3.22
CA ILE A 53 -1.46 6.69 3.92
C ILE A 53 -0.43 7.32 4.88
N GLY A 54 0.82 6.83 4.88
CA GLY A 54 1.91 7.39 5.67
C GLY A 54 1.75 7.19 7.18
N ASP A 55 2.19 8.17 7.96
CA ASP A 55 2.10 8.17 9.44
C ASP A 55 0.65 8.19 9.98
N ARG A 56 -0.35 8.32 9.10
CA ARG A 56 -1.77 8.35 9.47
C ARG A 56 -2.29 6.99 9.96
N SER A 57 -1.70 5.87 9.53
CA SER A 57 -2.02 4.53 10.06
C SER A 57 -1.78 4.46 11.58
N LEU A 58 -0.55 4.80 11.99
CA LEU A 58 -0.11 4.82 13.39
C LEU A 58 -0.95 5.78 14.24
N ARG A 59 -1.40 6.91 13.68
CA ARG A 59 -2.27 7.86 14.40
C ARG A 59 -3.66 7.31 14.68
N ARG A 60 -4.29 6.58 13.73
CA ARG A 60 -5.63 5.98 13.92
C ARG A 60 -5.67 5.02 15.12
N ARG A 61 -4.57 4.29 15.40
CA ARG A 61 -4.41 3.42 16.59
C ARG A 61 -4.66 4.17 17.91
N HIS A 62 -4.09 5.37 18.05
CA HIS A 62 -4.19 6.17 19.29
C HIS A 62 -5.54 6.86 19.47
N SER A 63 -6.28 7.15 18.39
CA SER A 63 -7.66 7.64 18.50
C SER A 63 -8.61 6.52 18.91
N SER A 64 -8.54 5.33 18.30
CA SER A 64 -9.42 4.21 18.66
C SER A 64 -9.12 3.70 20.10
N GLY A 65 -7.85 3.61 20.48
CA GLY A 65 -7.42 3.31 21.85
C GLY A 65 -7.70 4.41 22.88
N ARG A 66 -8.26 5.55 22.47
CA ARG A 66 -8.80 6.61 23.35
C ARG A 66 -10.33 6.64 23.34
N SER A 67 -10.96 6.34 22.21
CA SER A 67 -12.41 6.11 22.09
C SER A 67 -12.88 5.01 23.06
N ASN A 68 -12.20 3.87 23.07
CA ASN A 68 -12.54 2.75 23.97
C ASN A 68 -12.43 3.11 25.48
N ARG A 69 -11.73 4.20 25.86
CA ARG A 69 -11.65 4.65 27.26
C ARG A 69 -12.84 5.55 27.65
N LEU A 70 -13.38 6.29 26.69
CA LEU A 70 -14.57 7.12 26.89
C LEU A 70 -15.83 6.23 26.94
N PHE A 71 -16.01 5.36 25.95
CA PHE A 71 -17.10 4.38 25.95
C PHE A 71 -17.12 3.49 27.20
N SER A 72 -15.95 3.06 27.71
CA SER A 72 -15.88 2.28 28.96
C SER A 72 -16.18 3.09 30.24
N SER A 73 -16.41 4.40 30.15
CA SER A 73 -16.71 5.28 31.29
C SER A 73 -18.17 5.77 31.30
N GLU A 74 -18.84 5.79 30.15
CA GLU A 74 -20.22 6.30 30.02
C GLU A 74 -21.28 5.20 30.20
N ASP A 75 -20.97 3.93 29.89
CA ASP A 75 -21.84 2.74 30.07
C ASP A 75 -22.15 2.36 31.55
N LEU A 76 -21.82 3.23 32.52
CA LEU A 76 -22.05 3.01 33.97
C LEU A 76 -22.98 4.04 34.62
N LEU A 77 -23.59 4.95 33.86
CA LEU A 77 -24.53 5.96 34.40
C LEU A 77 -25.94 5.98 33.77
N GLU A 78 -26.21 5.22 32.69
CA GLU A 78 -27.56 5.11 32.11
C GLU A 78 -28.20 3.74 32.38
N GLN A 79 -28.59 3.49 33.62
CA GLN A 79 -29.73 2.60 33.92
C GLN A 79 -30.37 2.98 35.27
N GLY A 80 -31.28 3.96 35.24
CA GLY A 80 -31.92 4.50 36.43
C GLY A 80 -33.13 5.39 36.16
N VAL A 81 -34.29 4.75 35.99
CA VAL A 81 -35.66 5.30 36.18
C VAL A 81 -36.17 6.29 35.12
N THR A 82 -37.20 5.84 34.41
CA THR A 82 -38.25 6.66 33.78
C THR A 82 -39.30 7.09 34.81
N ASP A 83 -39.67 8.37 34.89
CA ASP A 83 -41.09 8.80 34.78
C ASP A 83 -41.25 10.34 34.64
N ASP A 84 -42.50 10.78 34.49
CA ASP A 84 -42.96 12.00 33.82
C ASP A 84 -42.98 13.35 34.59
N THR A 85 -42.77 14.43 33.81
CA THR A 85 -43.54 15.71 33.77
C THR A 85 -43.79 16.59 35.03
N SER A 86 -43.18 17.80 34.97
CA SER A 86 -43.71 19.15 35.32
C SER A 86 -43.40 19.90 36.64
N ARG A 87 -43.14 21.22 36.42
CA ARG A 87 -43.47 22.43 37.24
C ARG A 87 -42.63 22.88 38.47
N GLN A 88 -42.06 24.08 38.28
CA GLN A 88 -42.02 25.28 39.15
C GLN A 88 -41.40 25.26 40.58
N GLU A 89 -40.43 26.17 40.72
CA GLU A 89 -40.26 27.19 41.79
C GLU A 89 -39.67 26.86 43.19
N GLN A 90 -38.56 27.58 43.45
CA GLN A 90 -38.19 28.34 44.66
C GLN A 90 -37.92 27.67 46.03
N GLY A 91 -36.74 28.01 46.57
CA GLY A 91 -36.38 28.01 48.00
C GLY A 91 -36.02 26.64 48.61
N SER A 92 -35.28 26.51 49.71
CA SER A 92 -34.50 27.41 50.57
C SER A 92 -34.02 26.57 51.77
N VAL A 93 -32.84 26.87 52.35
CA VAL A 93 -32.52 26.69 53.79
C VAL A 93 -32.22 25.28 54.40
N ILE A 94 -30.92 25.10 54.75
CA ILE A 94 -30.35 24.59 56.04
C ILE A 94 -30.28 23.06 56.39
N LYS A 95 -29.10 22.66 56.95
CA LYS A 95 -28.70 21.35 57.57
C LYS A 95 -29.02 21.33 59.11
N PRO A 96 -28.75 20.31 59.98
CA PRO A 96 -27.98 19.03 59.84
C PRO A 96 -28.54 17.77 60.59
N LEU A 97 -27.70 16.70 60.58
CA LEU A 97 -27.53 15.49 61.45
C LEU A 97 -27.79 15.74 62.99
N PRO A 98 -27.91 14.74 63.93
CA PRO A 98 -27.28 13.40 63.87
C PRO A 98 -27.86 12.16 64.66
N GLU A 99 -27.06 11.07 64.67
CA GLU A 99 -26.84 10.01 65.70
C GLU A 99 -27.85 8.87 65.98
N HIS A 100 -27.40 7.60 65.84
CA HIS A 100 -27.27 6.63 66.96
C HIS A 100 -26.41 5.38 66.62
N MET A 101 -25.92 4.67 67.66
CA MET A 101 -25.18 3.39 67.61
C MET A 101 -26.13 2.19 67.97
N THR A 102 -25.80 0.89 67.93
CA THR A 102 -24.53 0.12 67.81
C THR A 102 -24.83 -1.34 67.37
N THR A 103 -23.89 -2.09 66.76
CA THR A 103 -23.45 -3.47 67.17
C THR A 103 -22.59 -4.21 66.12
N SER A 104 -21.72 -5.13 66.59
CA SER A 104 -20.76 -6.00 65.87
C SER A 104 -21.07 -7.50 66.18
N PRO A 105 -20.45 -8.57 65.58
CA PRO A 105 -19.16 -8.65 64.87
C PRO A 105 -19.04 -9.56 63.60
N LEU A 106 -17.79 -9.68 63.10
CA LEU A 106 -17.16 -10.49 62.02
C LEU A 106 -17.50 -12.00 61.92
N PRO A 107 -16.98 -12.81 60.94
CA PRO A 107 -16.33 -12.50 59.63
C PRO A 107 -16.75 -13.40 58.43
N THR A 108 -16.53 -12.96 57.18
CA THR A 108 -16.13 -13.89 56.08
C THR A 108 -15.25 -13.19 55.04
N LYS A 109 -14.09 -13.79 54.71
CA LYS A 109 -13.24 -13.37 53.59
C LYS A 109 -13.75 -13.97 52.28
N SER A 110 -13.33 -13.39 51.15
CA SER A 110 -13.54 -13.91 49.79
C SER A 110 -14.99 -13.87 49.28
N LEU A 111 -15.27 -12.91 48.39
CA LEU A 111 -15.60 -13.26 47.01
C LEU A 111 -15.24 -12.11 46.04
N LEU A 112 -14.59 -12.49 44.94
CA LEU A 112 -14.44 -11.74 43.68
C LEU A 112 -13.84 -10.32 43.71
N ASN A 113 -12.51 -10.27 43.87
CA ASN A 113 -11.70 -9.43 43.00
C ASN A 113 -12.04 -9.77 41.54
N ASN A 114 -12.75 -8.89 40.83
CA ASN A 114 -12.64 -8.87 39.37
C ASN A 114 -11.23 -8.35 39.04
N PRO A 115 -10.35 -9.13 38.38
CA PRO A 115 -9.11 -8.58 37.90
C PRO A 115 -9.46 -7.57 36.81
N VAL A 116 -9.29 -6.28 37.12
CA VAL A 116 -9.13 -5.26 36.08
C VAL A 116 -8.07 -5.81 35.13
N LYS A 117 -8.46 -6.13 33.90
CA LYS A 117 -7.51 -6.48 32.84
C LYS A 117 -6.60 -5.27 32.67
N LYS A 118 -5.42 -5.32 33.30
CA LYS A 118 -4.35 -4.39 33.03
C LYS A 118 -4.00 -4.59 31.57
N GLU A 119 -4.50 -3.70 30.71
CA GLU A 119 -4.05 -3.63 29.32
C GLU A 119 -2.51 -3.61 29.35
N GLY A 120 -1.90 -4.51 28.57
CA GLY A 120 -0.45 -4.63 28.55
C GLY A 120 0.21 -3.29 28.20
N PRO A 121 1.45 -3.03 28.67
CA PRO A 121 2.11 -1.75 28.46
C PRO A 121 2.12 -1.38 26.97
N VAL A 122 1.41 -0.32 26.62
CA VAL A 122 1.36 0.20 25.25
C VAL A 122 2.72 0.82 24.93
N LEU A 123 3.25 0.50 23.75
CA LEU A 123 4.56 0.94 23.30
C LEU A 123 4.59 2.48 23.20
N PRO A 124 5.63 3.18 23.68
CA PRO A 124 5.71 4.65 23.56
C PRO A 124 5.65 5.08 22.09
N LYS A 125 4.93 6.17 21.80
CA LYS A 125 4.72 6.68 20.42
C LYS A 125 6.01 6.86 19.63
N SER A 126 7.07 7.34 20.26
CA SER A 126 8.40 7.47 19.65
C SER A 126 9.00 6.12 19.27
N LEU A 127 8.81 5.10 20.09
CA LEU A 127 9.33 3.74 19.89
C LEU A 127 8.51 2.99 18.82
N GLU A 128 7.18 3.18 18.78
CA GLU A 128 6.35 2.73 17.64
C GLU A 128 6.84 3.35 16.32
N TYR A 129 7.13 4.65 16.33
CA TYR A 129 7.62 5.37 15.16
C TYR A 129 8.99 4.86 14.69
N ILE A 130 9.94 4.69 15.62
CA ILE A 130 11.27 4.13 15.35
C ILE A 130 11.15 2.69 14.81
N SER A 131 10.30 1.85 15.41
CA SER A 131 10.02 0.49 14.93
C SER A 131 9.52 0.51 13.48
N CYS A 132 8.58 1.40 13.15
CA CYS A 132 8.07 1.56 11.79
C CYS A 132 9.18 1.96 10.80
N LEU A 133 10.02 2.94 11.14
CA LEU A 133 11.14 3.37 10.30
C LEU A 133 12.17 2.26 10.08
N ILE A 134 12.47 1.45 11.10
CA ILE A 134 13.37 0.29 10.99
C ILE A 134 12.77 -0.76 10.05
N HIS A 135 11.48 -1.10 10.19
CA HIS A 135 10.82 -2.05 9.29
C HIS A 135 10.83 -1.54 7.84
N LEU A 136 10.47 -0.27 7.63
CA LEU A 136 10.53 0.37 6.31
C LEU A 136 11.93 0.35 5.69
N ALA A 137 12.98 0.58 6.49
CA ALA A 137 14.36 0.55 6.02
C ALA A 137 14.79 -0.86 5.58
N VAL A 138 14.59 -1.88 6.43
CA VAL A 138 14.92 -3.28 6.13
C VAL A 138 14.20 -3.75 4.87
N PHE A 139 12.87 -3.63 4.86
CA PHE A 139 12.07 -4.09 3.74
C PHE A 139 12.35 -3.27 2.47
N GLY A 140 12.67 -1.99 2.60
CA GLY A 140 13.14 -1.14 1.50
C GLY A 140 14.40 -1.65 0.83
N ILE A 141 15.44 -1.96 1.62
CA ILE A 141 16.69 -2.54 1.13
C ILE A 141 16.44 -3.90 0.46
N LEU A 142 15.63 -4.77 1.06
CA LEU A 142 15.27 -6.07 0.48
C LEU A 142 14.49 -5.91 -0.84
N GLY A 143 13.63 -4.90 -0.95
CA GLY A 143 12.90 -4.55 -2.17
C GLY A 143 13.85 -4.08 -3.28
N ALA A 144 14.79 -3.19 -2.96
CA ALA A 144 15.82 -2.73 -3.89
C ALA A 144 16.71 -3.89 -4.38
N ILE A 145 17.19 -4.76 -3.48
CA ILE A 145 17.96 -5.96 -3.84
C ILE A 145 17.14 -6.86 -4.79
N THR A 146 15.86 -7.10 -4.46
CA THR A 146 14.98 -7.92 -5.31
C THR A 146 14.81 -7.29 -6.70
N ARG A 147 14.65 -5.95 -6.79
CA ARG A 147 14.59 -5.22 -8.06
C ARG A 147 15.86 -5.41 -8.90
N TYR A 148 17.05 -5.27 -8.30
CA TYR A 148 18.32 -5.54 -8.99
C TYR A 148 18.44 -6.98 -9.49
N LEU A 149 18.07 -7.96 -8.67
CA LEU A 149 18.10 -9.37 -9.06
C LEU A 149 17.14 -9.66 -10.21
N LEU A 150 15.97 -9.03 -10.26
CA LEU A 150 15.04 -9.13 -11.38
C LEU A 150 15.58 -8.45 -12.65
N GLN A 151 16.21 -7.27 -12.54
CA GLN A 151 16.91 -6.62 -13.67
C GLN A 151 18.00 -7.53 -14.26
N LYS A 152 18.78 -8.23 -13.41
CA LYS A 152 19.81 -9.19 -13.85
C LYS A 152 19.22 -10.46 -14.46
N LEU A 153 18.18 -11.02 -13.86
CA LEU A 153 17.53 -12.27 -14.29
C LEU A 153 16.82 -12.11 -15.64
N PHE A 154 16.06 -11.02 -15.82
CA PHE A 154 15.30 -10.76 -17.05
C PHE A 154 16.08 -9.94 -18.08
N GLY A 155 17.20 -9.33 -17.69
CA GLY A 155 18.05 -8.52 -18.55
C GLY A 155 18.87 -9.30 -19.57
N PRO A 156 19.76 -8.61 -20.31
CA PRO A 156 20.54 -9.17 -21.41
C PRO A 156 21.51 -10.29 -21.03
N SER A 157 21.84 -10.45 -19.74
CA SER A 157 22.82 -11.40 -19.25
C SER A 157 22.29 -12.82 -19.04
N VAL A 158 20.99 -12.98 -18.72
CA VAL A 158 20.40 -14.29 -18.35
C VAL A 158 19.23 -14.65 -19.26
N ALA A 159 18.02 -14.12 -19.04
CA ALA A 159 16.86 -14.49 -19.86
C ALA A 159 16.79 -13.74 -21.20
N ARG A 160 17.50 -12.61 -21.36
CA ARG A 160 17.56 -11.80 -22.60
C ARG A 160 16.20 -11.25 -23.06
N VAL A 161 15.27 -11.04 -22.12
CA VAL A 161 13.89 -10.57 -22.39
C VAL A 161 13.80 -9.05 -22.37
N THR A 162 14.54 -8.39 -21.47
CA THR A 162 14.51 -6.93 -21.27
C THR A 162 15.84 -6.30 -21.65
N SER A 163 15.82 -5.06 -22.12
CA SER A 163 17.03 -4.30 -22.46
C SER A 163 16.81 -2.79 -22.49
N ASP A 164 17.88 -2.02 -22.29
CA ASP A 164 17.89 -0.57 -22.38
C ASP A 164 17.53 0.01 -23.75
N GLY A 165 17.65 -0.78 -24.83
CA GLY A 165 17.32 -0.35 -26.18
C GLY A 165 15.88 -0.65 -26.61
N SER A 166 15.06 -1.24 -25.74
CA SER A 166 13.76 -1.85 -26.09
C SER A 166 12.58 -1.30 -25.30
N ILE A 167 11.36 -1.54 -25.82
CA ILE A 167 10.10 -1.27 -25.10
C ILE A 167 9.97 -2.10 -23.81
N LEU A 168 10.67 -3.23 -23.71
CA LEU A 168 10.75 -4.08 -22.52
C LEU A 168 11.92 -3.61 -21.64
N TYR A 169 11.68 -2.53 -20.90
CA TYR A 169 12.69 -1.92 -20.02
C TYR A 169 13.07 -2.83 -18.83
N LEU A 170 14.28 -2.65 -18.29
CA LEU A 170 14.85 -3.52 -17.24
C LEU A 170 14.01 -3.57 -15.94
N ASP A 171 13.33 -2.47 -15.58
CA ASP A 171 12.44 -2.39 -14.41
C ASP A 171 11.01 -2.91 -14.67
N LEU A 172 10.67 -3.35 -15.90
CA LEU A 172 9.33 -3.83 -16.20
C LEU A 172 8.95 -5.09 -15.38
N PRO A 173 9.82 -6.12 -15.26
CA PRO A 173 9.49 -7.32 -14.48
C PRO A 173 9.36 -7.03 -12.98
N SER A 174 10.17 -6.13 -12.44
CA SER A 174 10.09 -5.73 -11.02
C SER A 174 8.82 -4.90 -10.74
N ASN A 175 8.44 -4.01 -11.67
CA ASN A 175 7.16 -3.30 -11.64
C ASN A 175 5.95 -4.24 -11.71
N MET A 176 5.97 -5.26 -12.58
CA MET A 176 4.92 -6.28 -12.68
C MET A 176 4.83 -7.13 -11.40
N VAL A 177 5.93 -7.74 -10.95
CA VAL A 177 5.96 -8.60 -9.75
C VAL A 177 5.56 -7.82 -8.50
N GLY A 178 6.06 -6.59 -8.32
CA GLY A 178 5.69 -5.74 -7.19
C GLY A 178 4.21 -5.34 -7.20
N SER A 179 3.62 -5.08 -8.37
CA SER A 179 2.19 -4.78 -8.50
C SER A 179 1.31 -6.01 -8.24
N PHE A 180 1.70 -7.19 -8.73
CA PHE A 180 1.03 -8.46 -8.43
C PHE A 180 1.02 -8.78 -6.93
N LEU A 181 2.19 -8.67 -6.28
CA LEU A 181 2.30 -8.90 -4.84
C LEU A 181 1.60 -7.81 -4.01
N MET A 182 1.40 -6.60 -4.55
CA MET A 182 0.56 -5.57 -3.91
C MET A 182 -0.91 -5.99 -3.89
N GLY A 183 -1.41 -6.64 -4.94
CA GLY A 183 -2.75 -7.27 -4.94
C GLY A 183 -2.91 -8.32 -3.84
N TRP A 184 -1.87 -9.13 -3.60
CA TRP A 184 -1.83 -10.11 -2.50
C TRP A 184 -1.77 -9.44 -1.13
N PHE A 185 -0.67 -8.75 -0.82
CA PHE A 185 -0.33 -8.31 0.54
C PHE A 185 -0.84 -6.91 0.87
N GLY A 186 -0.95 -6.03 -0.12
CA GLY A 186 -1.46 -4.66 0.03
C GLY A 186 -2.97 -4.52 -0.13
N VAL A 187 -3.65 -5.49 -0.76
CA VAL A 187 -5.11 -5.47 -0.91
C VAL A 187 -5.77 -6.64 -0.16
N VAL A 188 -5.63 -7.88 -0.62
CA VAL A 188 -6.45 -9.01 -0.13
C VAL A 188 -6.09 -9.46 1.30
N PHE A 189 -4.80 -9.55 1.62
CA PHE A 189 -4.30 -10.02 2.92
C PHE A 189 -3.87 -8.89 3.88
N LYS A 190 -3.98 -7.61 3.49
CA LYS A 190 -3.56 -6.44 4.30
C LYS A 190 -4.13 -6.47 5.73
N ALA A 191 -5.42 -6.79 5.86
CA ALA A 191 -6.08 -6.90 7.17
C ALA A 191 -5.56 -8.08 8.01
N ASP A 192 -5.29 -9.24 7.39
CA ASP A 192 -4.79 -10.43 8.09
C ASP A 192 -3.35 -10.22 8.58
N ILE A 193 -2.50 -9.61 7.75
CA ILE A 193 -1.11 -9.28 8.11
C ILE A 193 -1.08 -8.21 9.21
N THR A 194 -1.95 -7.19 9.13
CA THR A 194 -2.05 -6.13 10.15
C THR A 194 -2.44 -6.70 11.53
N ARG A 195 -3.28 -7.74 11.59
CA ARG A 195 -3.61 -8.45 12.84
C ARG A 195 -2.41 -9.17 13.46
N VAL A 196 -1.44 -9.60 12.66
CA VAL A 196 -0.19 -10.21 13.15
C VAL A 196 0.80 -9.13 13.58
N SER A 197 1.04 -8.13 12.73
CA SER A 197 1.87 -6.96 13.04
C SER A 197 1.61 -5.83 12.05
N GLU A 198 1.16 -4.67 12.54
CA GLU A 198 1.01 -3.45 11.74
C GLU A 198 2.35 -3.00 11.12
N PHE A 199 3.45 -3.09 11.86
CA PHE A 199 4.79 -2.76 11.35
C PHE A 199 5.23 -3.71 10.21
N LEU A 200 4.81 -4.97 10.25
CA LEU A 200 5.05 -5.92 9.16
C LEU A 200 4.19 -5.60 7.93
N ALA A 201 2.92 -5.24 8.12
CA ALA A 201 2.03 -4.84 7.03
C ALA A 201 2.56 -3.58 6.32
N ILE A 202 2.97 -2.56 7.07
CA ILE A 202 3.59 -1.33 6.54
C ILE A 202 4.94 -1.65 5.89
N GLY A 203 5.80 -2.42 6.57
CA GLY A 203 7.10 -2.83 6.04
C GLY A 203 7.00 -3.56 4.70
N LEU A 204 6.10 -4.54 4.59
CA LEU A 204 5.91 -5.34 3.37
C LEU A 204 5.28 -4.52 2.23
N SER A 205 4.17 -3.81 2.50
CA SER A 205 3.49 -3.03 1.46
C SER A 205 4.28 -1.77 1.04
N THR A 206 4.65 -0.94 2.01
CA THR A 206 5.28 0.36 1.74
C THR A 206 6.79 0.24 1.57
N GLY A 207 7.46 -0.54 2.42
CA GLY A 207 8.91 -0.76 2.31
C GLY A 207 9.26 -1.62 1.11
N TYR A 208 8.91 -2.91 1.15
CA TYR A 208 9.35 -3.91 0.19
C TYR A 208 8.71 -3.71 -1.18
N LEU A 209 7.39 -3.79 -1.30
CA LEU A 209 6.70 -3.71 -2.59
C LEU A 209 6.83 -2.32 -3.21
N GLY A 210 6.88 -1.27 -2.39
CA GLY A 210 7.20 0.09 -2.85
C GLY A 210 8.56 0.13 -3.57
N SER A 211 9.63 -0.36 -2.92
CA SER A 211 11.03 -0.28 -3.38
C SER A 211 11.44 -1.33 -4.43
N LEU A 212 10.69 -2.45 -4.48
CA LEU A 212 10.75 -3.44 -5.54
C LEU A 212 10.30 -2.84 -6.88
N THR A 213 9.35 -1.90 -6.86
CA THR A 213 8.96 -1.14 -8.05
C THR A 213 9.72 0.18 -8.15
N THR A 214 9.76 0.78 -9.34
CA THR A 214 10.28 2.13 -9.54
C THR A 214 9.56 2.80 -10.70
N PHE A 215 8.95 3.96 -10.41
CA PHE A 215 8.36 4.82 -11.43
C PHE A 215 9.42 5.74 -12.02
N SER A 216 10.37 6.23 -11.22
CA SER A 216 11.44 7.11 -11.71
C SER A 216 12.36 6.38 -12.70
N GLY A 217 12.71 5.11 -12.43
CA GLY A 217 13.52 4.29 -13.34
C GLY A 217 12.83 4.03 -14.68
N TRP A 218 11.52 3.72 -14.63
CA TRP A 218 10.68 3.61 -15.82
C TRP A 218 10.65 4.92 -16.62
N ASN A 219 10.37 6.05 -15.98
CA ASN A 219 10.34 7.37 -16.64
C ASN A 219 11.70 7.73 -17.25
N GLN A 220 12.81 7.53 -16.53
CA GLN A 220 14.16 7.78 -17.05
C GLN A 220 14.47 6.92 -18.28
N LYS A 221 14.06 5.64 -18.29
CA LYS A 221 14.26 4.80 -19.47
C LYS A 221 13.51 5.32 -20.70
N MET A 222 12.30 5.86 -20.50
CA MET A 222 11.53 6.47 -21.59
C MET A 222 12.18 7.80 -22.06
N LEU A 223 12.78 8.57 -21.15
CA LEU A 223 13.58 9.75 -21.49
C LEU A 223 14.83 9.40 -22.30
N ASP A 224 15.55 8.33 -21.95
CA ASP A 224 16.71 7.85 -22.73
C ASP A 224 16.28 7.47 -24.15
N LEU A 225 15.23 6.65 -24.28
CA LEU A 225 14.70 6.23 -25.59
C LEU A 225 14.23 7.44 -26.42
N SER A 226 13.63 8.45 -25.78
CA SER A 226 13.24 9.68 -26.45
C SER A 226 14.44 10.53 -26.87
N ALA A 227 15.48 10.61 -26.04
CA ALA A 227 16.70 11.37 -26.33
C ALA A 227 17.46 10.76 -27.53
N ASP A 228 17.51 9.42 -27.60
CA ASP A 228 18.01 8.60 -28.71
C ASP A 228 17.19 8.71 -30.02
N GLY A 229 16.13 9.53 -30.06
CA GLY A 229 15.23 9.65 -31.21
C GLY A 229 14.21 8.51 -31.36
N LYS A 230 14.23 7.49 -30.49
CA LYS A 230 13.29 6.35 -30.47
C LYS A 230 11.97 6.70 -29.76
N TRP A 231 11.40 7.87 -30.09
CA TRP A 231 10.20 8.43 -29.43
C TRP A 231 9.02 7.44 -29.40
N LEU A 232 8.82 6.66 -30.46
CA LEU A 232 7.77 5.64 -30.51
C LEU A 232 7.97 4.55 -29.45
N TYR A 233 9.21 4.15 -29.16
CA TYR A 233 9.49 3.17 -28.11
C TYR A 233 9.25 3.76 -26.71
N ALA A 234 9.48 5.06 -26.52
CA ALA A 234 9.12 5.75 -25.27
C ALA A 234 7.60 5.76 -25.05
N VAL A 235 6.80 6.10 -26.07
CA VAL A 235 5.34 6.08 -26.00
C VAL A 235 4.80 4.66 -25.75
N LEU A 236 5.29 3.68 -26.52
CA LEU A 236 4.89 2.28 -26.34
C LEU A 236 5.33 1.71 -24.99
N GLY A 237 6.49 2.09 -24.47
CA GLY A 237 6.97 1.68 -23.14
C GLY A 237 6.17 2.28 -21.98
N PHE A 238 5.59 3.48 -22.14
CA PHE A 238 4.60 4.02 -21.18
C PHE A 238 3.26 3.28 -21.25
N LEU A 239 2.74 2.98 -22.45
CA LEU A 239 1.49 2.22 -22.58
C LEU A 239 1.66 0.80 -22.02
N LEU A 240 2.71 0.10 -22.44
CA LEU A 240 2.99 -1.28 -22.04
C LEU A 240 3.29 -1.39 -20.54
N GLY A 241 4.07 -0.46 -19.98
CA GLY A 241 4.34 -0.41 -18.54
C GLY A 241 3.07 -0.21 -17.71
N LEU A 242 2.18 0.70 -18.12
CA LEU A 242 0.90 0.94 -17.44
C LEU A 242 -0.04 -0.27 -17.53
N PHE A 243 -0.23 -0.83 -18.72
CA PHE A 243 -1.14 -1.97 -18.92
C PHE A 243 -0.63 -3.24 -18.23
N LEU A 244 0.66 -3.56 -18.31
CA LEU A 244 1.19 -4.76 -17.65
C LEU A 244 1.22 -4.64 -16.13
N ALA A 245 1.53 -3.47 -15.57
CA ALA A 245 1.50 -3.26 -14.12
C ALA A 245 0.07 -3.28 -13.57
N SER A 246 -0.89 -2.64 -14.27
CA SER A 246 -2.30 -2.65 -13.88
C SER A 246 -2.93 -4.04 -14.02
N TYR A 247 -2.60 -4.81 -15.06
CA TYR A 247 -3.05 -6.20 -15.17
C TYR A 247 -2.41 -7.10 -14.10
N SER A 248 -1.14 -6.85 -13.74
CA SER A 248 -0.45 -7.61 -12.70
C SER A 248 -1.14 -7.49 -11.34
N ILE A 249 -1.56 -6.29 -10.92
CA ILE A 249 -2.27 -6.14 -9.63
C ILE A 249 -3.65 -6.80 -9.64
N ILE A 250 -4.38 -6.76 -10.76
CA ILE A 250 -5.68 -7.45 -10.91
C ILE A 250 -5.51 -8.95 -10.76
N LEU A 251 -4.58 -9.56 -11.51
CA LEU A 251 -4.22 -10.97 -11.35
C LEU A 251 -3.79 -11.30 -9.91
N GLY A 252 -3.08 -10.38 -9.25
CA GLY A 252 -2.71 -10.49 -7.84
C GLY A 252 -3.93 -10.60 -6.93
N VAL A 253 -4.89 -9.70 -7.08
CA VAL A 253 -6.15 -9.70 -6.31
C VAL A 253 -6.98 -10.96 -6.58
N GLU A 254 -7.13 -11.37 -7.84
CA GLU A 254 -7.89 -12.56 -8.24
C GLU A 254 -7.28 -13.85 -7.69
N THR A 255 -5.98 -14.05 -7.89
CA THR A 255 -5.27 -15.25 -7.38
C THR A 255 -5.24 -15.30 -5.86
N ALA A 256 -5.08 -14.16 -5.17
CA ALA A 256 -5.16 -14.08 -3.71
C ALA A 256 -6.58 -14.40 -3.18
N LYS A 257 -7.64 -13.91 -3.83
CA LYS A 257 -9.04 -14.27 -3.50
C LYS A 257 -9.27 -15.77 -3.66
N GLY A 258 -8.81 -16.37 -4.76
CA GLY A 258 -8.87 -17.82 -5.00
C GLY A 258 -8.11 -18.64 -3.96
N PHE A 259 -6.91 -18.21 -3.58
CA PHE A 259 -6.12 -18.84 -2.53
C PHE A 259 -6.79 -18.76 -1.15
N ARG A 260 -7.38 -17.61 -0.80
CA ARG A 260 -8.13 -17.42 0.46
C ARG A 260 -9.35 -18.34 0.53
N TRP A 261 -10.08 -18.48 -0.57
CA TRP A 261 -11.20 -19.44 -0.69
C TRP A 261 -10.72 -20.89 -0.49
N LEU A 262 -9.59 -21.28 -1.09
CA LEU A 262 -9.02 -22.62 -0.94
C LEU A 262 -8.63 -22.91 0.53
N LEU A 263 -8.02 -21.93 1.22
CA LEU A 263 -7.69 -22.04 2.65
C LEU A 263 -8.96 -22.21 3.51
N GLN A 264 -10.00 -21.42 3.26
CA GLN A 264 -11.28 -21.52 3.98
C GLN A 264 -11.98 -22.86 3.74
N ARG A 265 -11.93 -23.38 2.50
CA ARG A 265 -12.48 -24.71 2.15
C ARG A 265 -11.74 -25.83 2.88
N ARG A 266 -10.40 -25.79 2.95
CA ARG A 266 -9.61 -26.77 3.72
C ARG A 266 -9.88 -26.66 5.22
N ALA A 267 -9.89 -25.45 5.77
CA ALA A 267 -10.17 -25.21 7.19
C ALA A 267 -11.58 -25.67 7.62
N SER A 268 -12.57 -25.60 6.72
CA SER A 268 -13.93 -26.08 6.97
C SER A 268 -14.04 -27.62 7.00
N SER A 269 -13.04 -28.32 6.43
CA SER A 269 -12.94 -29.79 6.45
C SER A 269 -12.18 -30.33 7.67
N SER A 270 -11.39 -29.49 8.36
CA SER A 270 -10.66 -29.83 9.59
C SER A 270 -11.38 -29.19 10.79
N LYS A 271 -12.59 -29.68 11.09
CA LYS A 271 -13.49 -29.05 12.06
C LYS A 271 -13.23 -29.41 13.53
N GLU A 272 -12.22 -30.24 13.79
CA GLU A 272 -11.70 -30.53 15.12
C GLU A 272 -10.35 -29.81 15.33
N GLU A 273 -10.17 -29.30 16.56
CA GLU A 273 -8.93 -28.73 17.11
C GLU A 273 -8.28 -27.53 16.40
N ARG A 274 -8.89 -26.33 16.50
CA ARG A 274 -8.14 -25.05 16.53
C ARG A 274 -8.67 -24.03 17.55
N ASN A 275 -8.89 -24.48 18.79
CA ASN A 275 -9.11 -23.63 19.96
C ASN A 275 -7.87 -23.55 20.89
N SER A 276 -6.65 -23.69 20.35
CA SER A 276 -5.42 -23.66 21.16
C SER A 276 -4.14 -23.45 20.34
N CYS A 277 -3.98 -22.28 19.70
CA CYS A 277 -2.62 -21.72 19.43
C CYS A 277 -2.59 -20.19 19.20
N LEU A 278 -3.57 -19.45 19.72
CA LEU A 278 -3.32 -18.04 20.06
C LEU A 278 -2.51 -18.06 21.37
N LEU A 279 -1.22 -18.34 21.23
CA LEU A 279 -0.27 -18.15 22.31
C LEU A 279 -0.41 -16.68 22.74
N GLU A 280 -0.74 -16.43 24.00
CA GLU A 280 -0.88 -15.09 24.57
C GLU A 280 0.51 -14.47 24.73
N VAL A 281 1.18 -14.25 23.59
CA VAL A 281 2.48 -13.59 23.54
C VAL A 281 2.25 -12.17 23.99
N ASN A 282 2.70 -11.87 25.21
CA ASN A 282 2.65 -10.54 25.79
C ASN A 282 3.07 -9.50 24.74
N THR A 283 2.09 -8.74 24.26
CA THR A 283 2.16 -8.06 22.95
C THR A 283 3.31 -7.06 22.90
N PHE A 284 3.61 -6.43 24.04
CA PHE A 284 4.77 -5.56 24.23
C PHE A 284 6.10 -6.29 24.04
N LYS A 285 6.28 -7.46 24.66
CA LYS A 285 7.50 -8.27 24.51
C LYS A 285 7.67 -8.73 23.05
N SER A 286 6.57 -9.10 22.40
CA SER A 286 6.55 -9.46 20.98
C SER A 286 7.02 -8.31 20.08
N HIS A 287 6.47 -7.10 20.27
CA HIS A 287 6.87 -5.91 19.51
C HIS A 287 8.32 -5.52 19.75
N ILE A 288 8.83 -5.58 21.00
CA ILE A 288 10.24 -5.30 21.30
C ILE A 288 11.17 -6.34 20.64
N VAL A 289 10.85 -7.64 20.73
CA VAL A 289 11.64 -8.69 20.06
C VAL A 289 11.64 -8.51 18.54
N SER A 290 10.47 -8.20 17.94
CA SER A 290 10.35 -7.88 16.51
C SER A 290 11.19 -6.67 16.11
N MET A 291 11.14 -5.58 16.88
CA MET A 291 11.95 -4.39 16.62
C MET A 291 13.45 -4.70 16.71
N THR A 292 13.89 -5.41 17.76
CA THR A 292 15.30 -5.77 17.93
C THR A 292 15.79 -6.69 16.81
N LEU A 293 14.99 -7.68 16.39
CA LEU A 293 15.31 -8.55 15.26
C LEU A 293 15.48 -7.76 13.96
N MET A 294 14.54 -6.84 13.68
CA MET A 294 14.61 -5.99 12.48
C MET A 294 15.77 -4.98 12.55
N LEU A 295 16.13 -4.49 13.74
CA LEU A 295 17.31 -3.64 13.93
C LEU A 295 18.61 -4.41 13.66
N LEU A 296 18.73 -5.64 14.18
CA LEU A 296 19.87 -6.51 13.90
C LEU A 296 19.99 -6.84 12.41
N LEU A 297 18.87 -7.12 11.74
CA LEU A 297 18.82 -7.34 10.29
C LEU A 297 19.20 -6.08 9.50
N LEU A 298 18.77 -4.88 9.95
CA LEU A 298 19.16 -3.61 9.34
C LEU A 298 20.67 -3.39 9.45
N VAL A 299 21.24 -3.57 10.64
CA VAL A 299 22.69 -3.44 10.87
C VAL A 299 23.46 -4.45 10.02
N ALA A 300 23.00 -5.70 9.92
CA ALA A 300 23.62 -6.71 9.07
C ALA A 300 23.57 -6.33 7.58
N LEU A 301 22.41 -5.89 7.06
CA LEU A 301 22.25 -5.45 5.67
C LEU A 301 23.15 -4.25 5.34
N LEU A 302 23.24 -3.26 6.23
CA LEU A 302 24.10 -2.10 6.05
C LEU A 302 25.59 -2.46 6.15
N ALA A 303 25.99 -3.34 7.07
CA ALA A 303 27.37 -3.80 7.20
C ALA A 303 27.83 -4.64 5.99
N VAL A 304 26.98 -5.54 5.48
CA VAL A 304 27.24 -6.28 4.23
C VAL A 304 27.35 -5.30 3.06
N SER A 305 26.43 -4.34 2.95
CA SER A 305 26.47 -3.34 1.87
C SER A 305 27.74 -2.49 1.91
N ALA A 306 28.14 -1.99 3.08
CA ALA A 306 29.37 -1.22 3.24
C ALA A 306 30.64 -2.04 2.94
N THR A 307 30.72 -3.27 3.44
CA THR A 307 31.91 -4.12 3.24
C THR A 307 32.06 -4.63 1.81
N GLN A 308 30.97 -4.83 1.07
CA GLN A 308 31.01 -5.17 -0.35
C GLN A 308 31.25 -3.93 -1.22
N LEU A 309 30.69 -2.77 -0.86
CA LEU A 309 30.98 -1.50 -1.53
C LEU A 309 32.47 -1.19 -1.55
N VAL A 310 33.16 -1.29 -0.41
CA VAL A 310 34.62 -1.03 -0.31
C VAL A 310 35.45 -1.93 -1.25
N LYS A 311 34.98 -3.14 -1.59
CA LYS A 311 35.68 -4.06 -2.51
C LYS A 311 35.39 -3.81 -3.99
N GLU A 312 34.27 -3.17 -4.30
CA GLU A 312 33.76 -3.00 -5.66
C GLU A 312 33.83 -1.56 -6.18
N PHE A 313 33.95 -0.56 -5.29
CA PHE A 313 33.85 0.87 -5.63
C PHE A 313 34.83 1.29 -6.73
N ASP A 314 36.11 0.96 -6.58
CA ASP A 314 37.16 1.32 -7.53
C ASP A 314 37.01 0.65 -8.90
N LYS A 315 36.19 -0.40 -8.99
CA LYS A 315 35.91 -1.13 -10.24
C LYS A 315 34.76 -0.51 -11.04
N GLY A 316 33.98 0.41 -10.45
CA GLY A 316 32.83 1.05 -11.09
C GLY A 316 31.70 0.09 -11.53
N THR A 317 31.63 -1.11 -10.93
CA THR A 317 30.73 -2.20 -11.37
C THR A 317 29.26 -1.90 -11.04
N SER A 318 28.34 -2.62 -11.68
CA SER A 318 26.91 -2.60 -11.29
C SER A 318 26.70 -3.09 -9.85
N GLU A 319 27.61 -3.93 -9.33
CA GLU A 319 27.61 -4.36 -7.92
C GLU A 319 27.95 -3.18 -6.98
N ALA A 320 28.93 -2.34 -7.31
CA ALA A 320 29.19 -1.11 -6.55
C ALA A 320 27.95 -0.20 -6.48
N GLN A 321 27.20 -0.10 -7.58
CA GLN A 321 25.96 0.67 -7.66
C GLN A 321 24.83 0.06 -6.80
N LEU A 322 24.71 -1.27 -6.77
CA LEU A 322 23.81 -1.99 -5.86
C LEU A 322 24.16 -1.67 -4.40
N TRP A 323 25.41 -1.88 -3.99
CA TRP A 323 25.80 -1.83 -2.58
C TRP A 323 25.72 -0.41 -2.00
N LEU A 324 26.18 0.62 -2.73
CA LEU A 324 25.96 2.01 -2.32
C LEU A 324 24.47 2.38 -2.39
N GLY A 325 23.74 1.86 -3.37
CA GLY A 325 22.28 1.99 -3.47
C GLY A 325 21.54 1.47 -2.24
N CYS A 326 21.93 0.31 -1.70
CA CYS A 326 21.38 -0.24 -0.46
C CYS A 326 21.61 0.67 0.75
N LEU A 327 22.77 1.32 0.86
CA LEU A 327 23.06 2.26 1.94
C LEU A 327 22.16 3.51 1.89
N VAL A 328 21.77 3.96 0.69
CA VAL A 328 20.93 5.17 0.50
C VAL A 328 19.44 4.88 0.23
N ALA A 329 19.02 3.62 0.25
CA ALA A 329 17.64 3.21 -0.01
C ALA A 329 16.65 3.68 1.07
N ALA A 330 17.03 3.57 2.35
CA ALA A 330 16.12 3.84 3.48
C ALA A 330 15.58 5.29 3.51
N PRO A 331 16.40 6.36 3.30
CA PRO A 331 15.91 7.72 3.13
C PRO A 331 14.81 7.89 2.08
N GLY A 332 14.93 7.19 0.94
CA GLY A 332 13.92 7.22 -0.13
C GLY A 332 12.58 6.66 0.32
N VAL A 333 12.60 5.48 0.96
CA VAL A 333 11.39 4.85 1.52
C VAL A 333 10.73 5.72 2.60
N TRP A 334 11.53 6.25 3.52
CA TRP A 334 11.01 7.12 4.57
C TRP A 334 10.36 8.37 3.97
N LEU A 335 11.01 9.04 3.01
CA LEU A 335 10.45 10.22 2.36
C LEU A 335 9.16 9.89 1.60
N ARG A 336 9.05 8.74 0.92
CA ARG A 336 7.80 8.30 0.29
C ARG A 336 6.68 8.10 1.31
N TRP A 337 6.94 7.36 2.40
CA TRP A 337 5.97 7.15 3.49
C TRP A 337 5.56 8.46 4.17
N PHE A 338 6.51 9.40 4.33
CA PHE A 338 6.22 10.76 4.78
C PHE A 338 5.34 11.54 3.80
N LEU A 339 5.52 11.39 2.48
CA LEU A 339 4.68 12.05 1.48
C LEU A 339 3.28 11.42 1.40
N ALA A 340 3.16 10.11 1.57
CA ALA A 340 1.89 9.38 1.56
C ALA A 340 0.87 9.88 2.61
N ARG A 341 1.30 10.61 3.65
CA ARG A 341 0.39 11.31 4.59
C ARG A 341 -0.53 12.35 3.94
N LEU A 342 -0.21 12.77 2.70
CA LEU A 342 -0.98 13.71 1.87
C LEU A 342 -2.05 13.03 1.01
N ASN A 343 -1.95 11.71 0.79
CA ASN A 343 -2.97 10.94 0.07
C ASN A 343 -4.32 11.09 0.79
N GLY A 344 -5.40 11.40 0.07
CA GLY A 344 -6.75 11.61 0.61
C GLY A 344 -7.03 12.93 1.33
N ARG A 345 -6.06 13.85 1.39
CA ARG A 345 -6.29 15.18 2.00
C ARG A 345 -6.97 16.20 1.08
N GLY A 346 -6.89 16.02 -0.23
CA GLY A 346 -7.35 17.03 -1.20
C GLY A 346 -6.60 18.37 -1.12
N LEU A 347 -7.21 19.41 -1.68
CA LEU A 347 -6.72 20.80 -1.73
C LEU A 347 -7.80 21.77 -1.24
N GLY A 348 -7.37 22.94 -0.75
CA GLY A 348 -8.23 23.98 -0.18
C GLY A 348 -8.18 24.02 1.35
N LYS A 349 -8.85 25.01 1.97
CA LYS A 349 -8.81 25.24 3.43
C LYS A 349 -9.22 24.01 4.24
N ASP A 350 -10.23 23.29 3.77
CA ASP A 350 -10.79 22.08 4.40
C ASP A 350 -10.58 20.82 3.54
N GLY A 351 -9.63 20.86 2.59
CA GLY A 351 -9.36 19.74 1.68
C GLY A 351 -10.46 19.45 0.65
N GLN A 352 -11.43 20.35 0.49
CA GLN A 352 -12.70 20.13 -0.23
C GLN A 352 -12.56 19.69 -1.71
N TYR A 353 -11.44 19.99 -2.37
CA TYR A 353 -11.23 19.70 -3.80
C TYR A 353 -10.25 18.54 -4.01
N LEU A 354 -10.47 17.73 -5.05
CA LEU A 354 -9.55 16.68 -5.51
C LEU A 354 -9.12 15.66 -4.43
N ARG A 355 -9.99 15.35 -3.45
CA ARG A 355 -9.71 14.35 -2.39
C ARG A 355 -9.38 12.97 -2.95
N TRP A 356 -9.95 12.62 -4.10
CA TRP A 356 -9.66 11.37 -4.84
C TRP A 356 -8.21 11.27 -5.36
N VAL A 357 -7.43 12.36 -5.39
CA VAL A 357 -6.05 12.36 -5.89
C VAL A 357 -5.06 11.98 -4.77
N PRO A 358 -4.24 10.92 -4.95
CA PRO A 358 -3.17 10.55 -4.01
C PRO A 358 -1.96 11.48 -4.21
N PHE A 359 -2.07 12.72 -3.72
CA PHE A 359 -1.04 13.74 -3.89
C PHE A 359 0.36 13.34 -3.37
N GLY A 360 0.44 12.55 -2.30
CA GLY A 360 1.69 12.02 -1.78
C GLY A 360 2.41 11.11 -2.80
N THR A 361 1.66 10.20 -3.44
CA THR A 361 2.19 9.30 -4.47
C THR A 361 2.55 10.07 -5.75
N VAL A 362 1.73 11.05 -6.16
CA VAL A 362 2.06 11.98 -7.28
C VAL A 362 3.39 12.69 -7.02
N ILE A 363 3.51 13.37 -5.86
CA ILE A 363 4.69 14.18 -5.52
C ILE A 363 5.93 13.29 -5.43
N ALA A 364 5.84 12.12 -4.79
CA ALA A 364 6.96 11.19 -4.68
C ALA A 364 7.46 10.72 -6.05
N ASN A 365 6.55 10.33 -6.95
CA ASN A 365 6.90 9.86 -8.30
C ASN A 365 7.48 10.99 -9.18
N VAL A 366 6.83 12.15 -9.23
CA VAL A 366 7.29 13.30 -10.04
C VAL A 366 8.62 13.85 -9.52
N ALA A 367 8.80 14.00 -8.21
CA ALA A 367 10.05 14.50 -7.62
C ALA A 367 11.20 13.52 -7.84
N ALA A 368 10.98 12.22 -7.65
CA ALA A 368 11.99 11.19 -7.91
C ALA A 368 12.40 11.13 -9.39
N ALA A 369 11.43 11.20 -10.31
CA ALA A 369 11.69 11.24 -11.75
C ALA A 369 12.49 12.49 -12.17
N SER A 370 12.13 13.66 -11.62
CA SER A 370 12.80 14.94 -11.91
C SER A 370 14.25 14.94 -11.40
N ALA A 371 14.48 14.47 -10.17
CA ALA A 371 15.82 14.33 -9.61
C ALA A 371 16.65 13.25 -10.34
N MET A 372 15.99 12.19 -10.85
CA MET A 372 16.67 11.14 -11.62
C MET A 372 17.16 11.67 -12.96
N ALA A 373 16.35 12.48 -13.65
CA ALA A 373 16.73 13.19 -14.86
C ALA A 373 17.91 14.15 -14.61
N ALA A 374 17.87 14.92 -13.52
CA ALA A 374 18.97 15.82 -13.16
C ALA A 374 20.30 15.07 -12.93
N LEU A 375 20.26 13.92 -12.24
CA LEU A 375 21.44 13.07 -12.07
C LEU A 375 21.88 12.39 -13.38
N ALA A 376 20.96 12.07 -14.29
CA ALA A 376 21.32 11.54 -15.61
C ALA A 376 22.05 12.59 -16.46
N THR A 377 21.63 13.86 -16.40
CA THR A 377 22.31 14.99 -17.03
C THR A 377 23.70 15.22 -16.41
N LEU A 378 23.80 15.17 -15.08
CA LEU A 378 25.08 15.32 -14.37
C LEU A 378 26.08 14.23 -14.78
N LYS A 379 25.63 12.97 -14.88
CA LYS A 379 26.44 11.83 -15.37
C LYS A 379 27.02 12.12 -16.75
N LYS A 380 26.17 12.49 -17.71
CA LYS A 380 26.59 12.85 -19.08
C LYS A 380 27.48 14.09 -19.16
N SER A 381 27.34 15.04 -18.24
CA SER A 381 28.14 16.29 -18.24
C SER A 381 29.50 16.18 -17.56
N VAL A 382 29.67 15.26 -16.61
CA VAL A 382 30.92 15.09 -15.84
C VAL A 382 31.74 13.90 -16.32
N ASP A 383 31.06 12.84 -16.74
CA ASP A 383 31.60 11.56 -17.24
C ASP A 383 32.88 11.06 -16.55
N THR A 384 32.82 10.91 -15.22
CA THR A 384 33.87 10.23 -14.45
C THR A 384 33.30 8.98 -13.78
N THR A 385 34.11 7.92 -13.67
CA THR A 385 33.70 6.64 -13.05
C THR A 385 33.13 6.83 -11.64
N THR A 386 33.72 7.72 -10.84
CA THR A 386 33.25 8.03 -9.49
C THR A 386 31.89 8.74 -9.51
N CYS A 387 31.72 9.78 -10.35
CA CYS A 387 30.43 10.47 -10.49
C CYS A 387 29.36 9.50 -11.01
N ASN A 388 29.66 8.74 -12.05
CA ASN A 388 28.77 7.75 -12.65
C ASN A 388 28.36 6.68 -11.63
N THR A 389 29.28 6.19 -10.79
CA THR A 389 28.96 5.21 -9.73
C THR A 389 28.07 5.82 -8.65
N VAL A 390 28.44 6.97 -8.09
CA VAL A 390 27.68 7.63 -7.02
C VAL A 390 26.29 8.06 -7.50
N ALA A 391 26.19 8.72 -8.64
CA ALA A 391 24.92 9.16 -9.20
C ALA A 391 24.01 7.98 -9.55
N SER A 392 24.54 6.91 -10.18
CA SER A 392 23.74 5.70 -10.45
C SER A 392 23.27 5.01 -9.17
N SER A 393 24.06 5.06 -8.09
CA SER A 393 23.67 4.52 -6.78
C SER A 393 22.54 5.32 -6.13
N ILE A 394 22.57 6.65 -6.24
CA ILE A 394 21.49 7.53 -5.75
C ILE A 394 20.22 7.36 -6.60
N GLN A 395 20.36 7.25 -7.93
CA GLN A 395 19.27 6.93 -8.85
C GLN A 395 18.63 5.57 -8.49
N PHE A 396 19.43 4.52 -8.37
CA PHE A 396 18.96 3.16 -8.09
C PHE A 396 18.38 3.02 -6.68
N GLY A 397 19.10 3.48 -5.66
CA GLY A 397 18.74 3.34 -4.25
C GLY A 397 17.71 4.37 -3.81
N LEU A 398 18.12 5.63 -3.62
CA LEU A 398 17.30 6.65 -3.01
C LEU A 398 16.08 7.01 -3.86
N LEU A 399 16.29 7.36 -5.14
CA LEU A 399 15.20 7.81 -6.02
C LEU A 399 14.32 6.64 -6.46
N GLY A 400 14.92 5.48 -6.74
CA GLY A 400 14.20 4.24 -7.00
C GLY A 400 13.21 3.89 -5.87
N CYS A 401 13.67 3.92 -4.61
CA CYS A 401 12.83 3.60 -3.44
C CYS A 401 11.85 4.73 -3.03
N LEU A 402 12.16 5.98 -3.40
CA LEU A 402 11.26 7.13 -3.24
C LEU A 402 10.06 7.07 -4.20
N SER A 403 10.26 6.59 -5.42
CA SER A 403 9.18 6.36 -6.38
C SER A 403 8.52 4.98 -6.18
N THR A 404 7.36 4.74 -6.79
CA THR A 404 6.70 3.43 -6.78
C THR A 404 5.69 3.28 -7.93
N VAL A 405 5.62 2.07 -8.50
CA VAL A 405 4.55 1.65 -9.41
C VAL A 405 3.51 0.80 -8.66
N SER A 406 3.90 0.01 -7.66
CA SER A 406 2.96 -0.87 -6.94
C SER A 406 1.89 -0.10 -6.17
N THR A 407 2.24 0.97 -5.45
CA THR A 407 1.24 1.82 -4.76
C THR A 407 0.39 2.60 -5.77
N PHE A 408 1.03 3.14 -6.81
CA PHE A 408 0.37 3.83 -7.93
C PHE A 408 -0.67 2.92 -8.62
N MET A 409 -0.38 1.63 -8.78
CA MET A 409 -1.32 0.64 -9.33
C MET A 409 -2.44 0.25 -8.37
N ALA A 410 -2.20 0.25 -7.04
CA ALA A 410 -3.26 0.04 -6.05
C ALA A 410 -4.29 1.18 -6.08
N GLU A 411 -3.81 2.42 -6.13
CA GLU A 411 -4.63 3.63 -6.26
C GLU A 411 -5.36 3.66 -7.62
N PHE A 412 -4.67 3.33 -8.72
CA PHE A 412 -5.26 3.22 -10.06
C PHE A 412 -6.37 2.16 -10.11
N SER A 413 -6.15 0.96 -9.55
CA SER A 413 -7.14 -0.12 -9.55
C SER A 413 -8.37 0.27 -8.73
N ALA A 414 -8.19 0.90 -7.56
CA ALA A 414 -9.29 1.38 -6.73
C ALA A 414 -10.12 2.45 -7.44
N MET A 415 -9.48 3.44 -8.09
CA MET A 415 -10.20 4.42 -8.91
C MET A 415 -10.97 3.78 -10.08
N ARG A 416 -10.41 2.73 -10.69
CA ARG A 416 -11.06 2.02 -11.81
C ARG A 416 -12.23 1.14 -11.38
N GLU A 417 -12.26 0.70 -10.12
CA GLU A 417 -13.37 -0.04 -9.49
C GLU A 417 -14.44 0.90 -8.88
N SER A 418 -14.19 2.21 -8.82
CA SER A 418 -15.15 3.24 -8.35
C SER A 418 -16.15 3.69 -9.43
N ASP A 419 -17.19 4.43 -9.03
CA ASP A 419 -18.20 5.00 -9.94
C ASP A 419 -17.64 5.95 -11.02
N TYR A 420 -16.38 6.40 -10.86
CA TYR A 420 -15.74 7.33 -11.79
C TYR A 420 -14.42 6.76 -12.37
N PRO A 421 -14.44 5.65 -13.17
CA PRO A 421 -13.21 4.99 -13.65
C PRO A 421 -12.27 5.87 -14.47
N TRP A 422 -12.79 6.93 -15.10
CA TRP A 422 -11.99 7.91 -15.84
C TRP A 422 -10.91 8.57 -14.97
N ARG A 423 -11.13 8.69 -13.65
CA ARG A 423 -10.19 9.27 -12.68
C ARG A 423 -8.86 8.50 -12.67
N ALA A 424 -8.91 7.17 -12.81
CA ALA A 424 -7.72 6.33 -12.87
C ALA A 424 -6.80 6.72 -14.04
N TYR A 425 -7.39 6.88 -15.23
CA TYR A 425 -6.67 7.29 -16.44
C TYR A 425 -6.18 8.73 -16.36
N ALA A 426 -7.01 9.67 -15.87
CA ALA A 426 -6.59 11.05 -15.66
C ALA A 426 -5.40 11.16 -14.70
N TYR A 427 -5.44 10.42 -13.57
CA TYR A 427 -4.34 10.33 -12.61
C TYR A 427 -3.05 9.75 -13.24
N ALA A 428 -3.16 8.64 -13.97
CA ALA A 428 -2.02 8.01 -14.61
C ALA A 428 -1.40 8.88 -15.71
N SER A 429 -2.22 9.42 -16.61
CA SER A 429 -1.79 10.31 -17.68
C SER A 429 -1.16 11.60 -17.14
N PHE A 430 -1.72 12.20 -16.10
CA PHE A 430 -1.12 13.38 -15.45
C PHE A 430 0.26 13.07 -14.86
N THR A 431 0.37 11.99 -14.07
CA THR A 431 1.62 11.61 -13.40
C THR A 431 2.72 11.28 -14.41
N ILE A 432 2.39 10.58 -15.50
CA ILE A 432 3.32 10.28 -16.60
C ILE A 432 3.70 11.54 -17.37
N ALA A 433 2.72 12.32 -17.85
CA ALA A 433 2.97 13.48 -18.70
C ALA A 433 3.79 14.57 -18.00
N VAL A 434 3.51 14.87 -16.72
CA VAL A 434 4.27 15.85 -15.94
C VAL A 434 5.70 15.37 -15.68
N SER A 435 5.89 14.10 -15.30
CA SER A 435 7.21 13.53 -15.04
C SER A 435 8.07 13.47 -16.31
N PHE A 436 7.45 13.14 -17.45
CA PHE A 436 8.13 13.09 -18.72
C PHE A 436 8.45 14.48 -19.24
N ALA A 437 7.52 15.44 -19.19
CA ALA A 437 7.75 16.81 -19.65
C ALA A 437 8.87 17.52 -18.84
N ILE A 438 8.85 17.42 -17.51
CA ILE A 438 9.93 17.96 -16.66
C ILE A 438 11.24 17.26 -16.98
N GLY A 439 11.23 15.93 -17.12
CA GLY A 439 12.40 15.15 -17.51
C GLY A 439 12.97 15.52 -18.88
N THR A 440 12.12 15.81 -19.87
CA THR A 440 12.54 16.27 -21.20
C THR A 440 13.28 17.60 -21.11
N VAL A 441 12.79 18.56 -20.31
CA VAL A 441 13.45 19.85 -20.08
C VAL A 441 14.78 19.69 -19.33
N ILE A 442 14.84 18.81 -18.32
CA ILE A 442 16.02 18.63 -17.46
C ILE A 442 17.12 17.77 -18.11
N TYR A 443 16.76 16.80 -18.96
CA TYR A 443 17.68 15.80 -19.52
C TYR A 443 17.73 15.80 -21.05
N SER A 444 16.61 15.58 -21.73
CA SER A 444 16.60 15.44 -23.19
C SER A 444 17.06 16.73 -23.90
N VAL A 445 16.61 17.91 -23.44
CA VAL A 445 17.02 19.20 -24.01
C VAL A 445 18.53 19.44 -23.85
N PRO A 446 19.16 19.31 -22.66
CA PRO A 446 20.61 19.36 -22.56
C PRO A 446 21.36 18.34 -23.43
N VAL A 447 20.86 17.10 -23.54
CA VAL A 447 21.47 16.08 -24.41
C VAL A 447 21.45 16.53 -25.89
N TRP A 448 20.33 17.07 -26.37
CA TRP A 448 20.20 17.55 -27.75
C TRP A 448 20.98 18.84 -28.04
N VAL A 449 20.99 19.80 -27.11
CA VAL A 449 21.57 21.14 -27.32
C VAL A 449 23.09 21.15 -27.08
N VAL A 450 23.56 20.45 -26.05
CA VAL A 450 25.00 20.39 -25.73
C VAL A 450 25.71 19.27 -26.50
N GLY A 451 24.94 18.29 -27.02
CA GLY A 451 25.50 17.17 -27.77
C GLY A 451 26.22 16.15 -26.90
N PHE A 452 25.78 15.96 -25.65
CA PHE A 452 26.33 14.94 -24.76
C PHE A 452 26.07 13.53 -25.32
N SER A 453 27.10 12.94 -25.95
CA SER A 453 27.11 11.57 -26.48
C SER A 453 27.03 10.53 -25.35
#